data_AF-A0A1C2GMR0-F1
#
_entry.id   AF-A0A1C2GMR0-F1
#
_cell.length_a   1.000
_cell.length_b   1.000
_cell.length_c   1.000
_cell.angle_alpha   90.00
_cell.angle_beta   90.00
_cell.angle_gamma   90.00
#
_symmetry.space_group_name_H-M   'P 1'
#
loop_
_entity.id
_entity.type
_entity.pdbx_description
1 polymer ?
#
loop_
_entity_poly.entity_id
_entity_poly.type
_entity_poly.pdbx_seq_one_letter_code
_entity_poly.pdbx_strand_id
1 'polypeptide(L)'
;MYVVTQHAADVISRLEDAQDIGFTYVVFSSYPTERGLHPADLNFFDTMGDALDYWDDALGRPGFGIQEPDHPIYYIETDKLLEEVKKQNGLTKEKDMNYNNLENLKNELSKLGFGKKVMEDMQKQMEKGVPEFTVNDKVLGNRGQVDVSLHFKQSGQSENYYFNKYQVALSNAKPLEEGHKYMVISPNEQQPGKNLSRSFENVTEAIAYFKEQNGNSRLASGKDAAHATDLARMEKGSINYVEKEFAYAFKHPAKTQTFFVERGKGFTEGQAVNLIQGRAVFRDDLVSAVGQYQAWVKLDMDSAKDRYQNYTTLQYHVPTYGFDLQNTLDKFNIKELTDDKKRENLVQNLEQGNRPLVTVVKDDKESKLFMEVQPRYSQLNFFREDGKQEKREQFLKPEHQQEMKLGKEKSQAKEQEQDLAV
;
A
#
# COMPACT_ATOMS: atom_id res chain seq x y z
N MET A 1 7.10 -33.64 -13.75
CA MET A 1 6.34 -32.54 -13.14
C MET A 1 7.33 -31.53 -12.61
N TYR A 2 7.40 -30.34 -13.22
CA TYR A 2 8.29 -29.25 -12.81
C TYR A 2 7.44 -28.15 -12.20
N VAL A 3 7.65 -27.87 -10.91
CA VAL A 3 6.83 -26.95 -10.12
C VAL A 3 7.65 -25.92 -9.34
N VAL A 4 8.91 -25.74 -9.76
CA VAL A 4 9.74 -24.61 -9.31
C VAL A 4 9.13 -23.30 -9.81
N THR A 5 9.02 -22.31 -8.94
CA THR A 5 8.37 -21.03 -9.25
C THR A 5 8.77 -19.91 -8.28
N GLN A 6 8.87 -18.68 -8.79
CA GLN A 6 8.99 -17.48 -7.95
C GLN A 6 7.70 -17.19 -7.16
N HIS A 7 6.56 -17.80 -7.54
CA HIS A 7 5.25 -17.60 -6.93
C HIS A 7 4.90 -18.67 -5.88
N ALA A 8 5.90 -19.34 -5.30
CA ALA A 8 5.68 -20.48 -4.40
C ALA A 8 4.78 -20.13 -3.20
N ALA A 9 4.87 -18.89 -2.70
CA ALA A 9 3.98 -18.32 -1.69
C ALA A 9 2.49 -18.45 -2.06
N ASP A 10 2.13 -17.87 -3.20
CA ASP A 10 0.76 -17.75 -3.69
C ASP A 10 0.22 -19.10 -4.18
N VAL A 11 1.08 -19.94 -4.78
CA VAL A 11 0.76 -21.32 -5.15
C VAL A 11 0.42 -22.13 -3.91
N ILE A 12 1.24 -22.07 -2.86
CA ILE A 12 0.99 -22.78 -1.60
C ILE A 12 -0.28 -22.28 -0.92
N SER A 13 -0.47 -20.96 -0.82
CA SER A 13 -1.69 -20.40 -0.22
C SER A 13 -2.92 -20.89 -0.98
N ARG A 14 -2.91 -20.85 -2.31
CA ARG A 14 -4.07 -21.28 -3.13
C ARG A 14 -4.32 -22.80 -3.05
N LEU A 15 -3.29 -23.62 -2.83
CA LEU A 15 -3.44 -25.07 -2.60
C LEU A 15 -4.00 -25.35 -1.19
N GLU A 16 -3.53 -24.63 -0.16
CA GLU A 16 -4.03 -24.77 1.22
C GLU A 16 -5.47 -24.25 1.34
N ASP A 17 -5.79 -23.07 0.79
CA ASP A 17 -7.15 -22.52 0.67
C ASP A 17 -8.11 -23.52 0.00
N ALA A 18 -7.62 -24.27 -0.99
CA ALA A 18 -8.39 -25.27 -1.72
C ALA A 18 -8.66 -26.54 -0.89
N GLN A 19 -7.69 -27.00 -0.09
CA GLN A 19 -7.89 -28.11 0.84
C GLN A 19 -8.92 -27.76 1.92
N ASP A 20 -8.84 -26.56 2.50
CA ASP A 20 -9.74 -26.09 3.56
C ASP A 20 -11.22 -26.02 3.12
N ILE A 21 -11.48 -25.87 1.81
CA ILE A 21 -12.84 -25.89 1.22
C ILE A 21 -13.18 -27.19 0.47
N GLY A 22 -12.34 -28.23 0.58
CA GLY A 22 -12.64 -29.59 0.08
C GLY A 22 -12.28 -29.89 -1.37
N PHE A 23 -11.53 -29.03 -2.06
CA PHE A 23 -11.03 -29.31 -3.41
C PHE A 23 -9.82 -30.26 -3.36
N THR A 24 -10.12 -31.56 -3.49
CA THR A 24 -9.18 -32.68 -3.34
C THR A 24 -8.29 -32.92 -4.57
N TYR A 25 -8.66 -32.41 -5.75
CA TYR A 25 -7.93 -32.60 -7.00
C TYR A 25 -7.60 -31.28 -7.70
N VAL A 26 -6.49 -31.28 -8.43
CA VAL A 26 -5.98 -30.12 -9.15
C VAL A 26 -5.41 -30.51 -10.52
N VAL A 27 -5.72 -29.71 -11.54
CA VAL A 27 -5.22 -29.89 -12.92
C VAL A 27 -4.56 -28.59 -13.38
N PHE A 28 -3.34 -28.69 -13.89
CA PHE A 28 -2.51 -27.54 -14.22
C PHE A 28 -1.50 -27.80 -15.34
N SER A 29 -1.10 -26.74 -16.04
CA SER A 29 0.00 -26.77 -17.02
C SER A 29 1.33 -26.47 -16.34
N SER A 30 2.33 -27.32 -16.59
CA SER A 30 3.70 -27.16 -16.06
C SER A 30 4.58 -26.46 -17.09
N TYR A 31 5.12 -25.29 -16.73
CA TYR A 31 6.02 -24.49 -17.57
C TYR A 31 7.48 -24.58 -17.07
N PRO A 32 8.36 -25.39 -17.70
CA PRO A 32 9.79 -25.42 -17.42
C PRO A 32 10.46 -24.14 -17.93
N THR A 33 11.31 -23.54 -17.10
CA THR A 33 12.06 -22.29 -17.34
C THR A 33 11.20 -21.01 -17.46
N GLU A 34 11.83 -19.89 -17.10
CA GLU A 34 11.37 -18.48 -17.00
C GLU A 34 10.03 -18.18 -16.30
N ARG A 35 8.90 -18.83 -16.64
CA ARG A 35 7.59 -18.62 -15.98
C ARG A 35 7.45 -19.42 -14.69
N GLY A 36 7.80 -20.71 -14.72
CA GLY A 36 7.47 -21.65 -13.64
C GLY A 36 5.96 -21.88 -13.48
N LEU A 37 5.57 -22.54 -12.39
CA LEU A 37 4.16 -22.71 -12.02
C LEU A 37 3.56 -21.40 -11.48
N HIS A 38 2.64 -20.76 -12.19
CA HIS A 38 1.97 -19.55 -11.72
C HIS A 38 0.64 -19.90 -11.01
N PRO A 39 0.20 -19.18 -9.95
CA PRO A 39 -0.99 -19.56 -9.19
C PRO A 39 -2.27 -19.60 -10.01
N ALA A 40 -2.35 -18.84 -11.11
CA ALA A 40 -3.49 -18.85 -12.02
C ALA A 40 -3.61 -20.14 -12.86
N ASP A 41 -2.54 -20.94 -12.95
CA ASP A 41 -2.48 -22.15 -13.78
C ASP A 41 -3.20 -23.35 -13.10
N LEU A 42 -3.57 -23.19 -11.82
CA LEU A 42 -4.25 -24.19 -11.00
C LEU A 42 -5.78 -24.14 -11.18
N ASN A 43 -6.35 -25.25 -11.67
CA ASN A 43 -7.79 -25.49 -11.76
C ASN A 43 -8.16 -26.57 -10.73
N PHE A 44 -9.20 -26.33 -9.92
CA PHE A 44 -9.50 -27.10 -8.71
C PHE A 44 -10.84 -27.83 -8.78
N PHE A 45 -10.86 -29.04 -8.24
CA PHE A 45 -12.00 -29.97 -8.34
C PHE A 45 -12.23 -30.70 -7.02
N ASP A 46 -13.51 -30.90 -6.71
CA ASP A 46 -14.02 -31.58 -5.52
C ASP A 46 -14.18 -33.09 -5.75
N THR A 47 -14.28 -33.52 -7.02
CA THR A 47 -14.36 -34.92 -7.42
C THR A 47 -13.28 -35.29 -8.44
N MET A 48 -12.88 -36.56 -8.43
CA MET A 48 -11.97 -37.13 -9.43
C MET A 48 -12.58 -37.14 -10.84
N GLY A 49 -13.91 -37.21 -10.96
CA GLY A 49 -14.62 -37.22 -12.25
C GLY A 49 -14.44 -35.89 -12.98
N ASP A 50 -14.90 -34.78 -12.37
CA ASP A 50 -14.74 -33.43 -12.90
C ASP A 50 -13.28 -33.12 -13.30
N ALA A 51 -12.31 -33.62 -12.51
CA ALA A 51 -10.88 -33.41 -12.73
C ALA A 51 -10.32 -34.20 -13.93
N LEU A 52 -10.71 -35.48 -14.08
CA LEU A 52 -10.28 -36.32 -15.20
C LEU A 52 -10.96 -35.88 -16.51
N ASP A 53 -12.26 -35.59 -16.48
CA ASP A 53 -13.00 -35.08 -17.64
C ASP A 53 -12.38 -33.78 -18.18
N TYR A 54 -11.95 -32.88 -17.27
CA TYR A 54 -11.23 -31.66 -17.65
C TYR A 54 -9.81 -31.93 -18.17
N TRP A 55 -9.07 -32.88 -17.57
CA TRP A 55 -7.72 -33.23 -18.03
C TRP A 55 -7.74 -33.86 -19.43
N ASP A 56 -8.68 -34.76 -19.71
CA ASP A 56 -8.85 -35.37 -21.03
C ASP A 56 -9.29 -34.35 -22.11
N ASP A 57 -10.19 -33.40 -21.80
CA ASP A 57 -10.52 -32.29 -22.71
C ASP A 57 -9.31 -31.36 -22.95
N ALA A 58 -8.54 -31.05 -21.91
CA ALA A 58 -7.32 -30.25 -22.03
C ALA A 58 -6.24 -30.93 -22.90
N LEU A 59 -6.19 -32.27 -22.92
CA LEU A 59 -5.34 -33.06 -23.83
C LEU A 59 -5.91 -33.18 -25.26
N GLY A 60 -7.22 -33.01 -25.45
CA GLY A 60 -7.90 -33.26 -26.73
C GLY A 60 -8.09 -32.05 -27.66
N ARG A 61 -7.98 -30.82 -27.15
CA ARG A 61 -8.30 -29.59 -27.91
C ARG A 61 -7.29 -29.29 -29.04
N PRO A 62 -7.69 -29.10 -30.31
CA PRO A 62 -6.77 -28.67 -31.38
C PRO A 62 -6.12 -27.31 -31.04
N GLY A 63 -4.77 -27.26 -31.00
CA GLY A 63 -3.99 -26.11 -30.50
C GLY A 63 -3.54 -26.22 -29.04
N PHE A 64 -3.97 -27.27 -28.33
CA PHE A 64 -3.44 -27.76 -27.04
C PHE A 64 -3.07 -29.26 -27.11
N GLY A 65 -3.64 -30.00 -28.08
CA GLY A 65 -3.64 -31.46 -28.19
C GLY A 65 -2.54 -32.07 -29.04
N ILE A 66 -1.32 -31.59 -28.89
CA ILE A 66 -0.13 -32.45 -28.93
C ILE A 66 0.54 -32.21 -27.58
N GLN A 67 1.20 -33.23 -27.00
CA GLN A 67 2.24 -32.94 -26.00
C GLN A 67 3.37 -32.19 -26.69
N GLU A 68 3.26 -30.86 -26.80
CA GLU A 68 4.42 -30.01 -27.02
C GLU A 68 5.36 -30.27 -25.83
N PRO A 69 6.60 -30.78 -26.07
CA PRO A 69 7.46 -31.30 -24.99
C PRO A 69 7.72 -30.30 -23.87
N ASP A 70 7.57 -29.02 -24.20
CA ASP A 70 7.84 -27.89 -23.33
C ASP A 70 6.72 -27.64 -22.30
N HIS A 71 5.44 -28.01 -22.53
CA HIS A 71 4.31 -27.59 -21.67
C HIS A 71 3.34 -28.72 -21.27
N PRO A 72 3.79 -29.76 -20.53
CA PRO A 72 2.93 -30.88 -20.11
C PRO A 72 1.83 -30.47 -19.10
N ILE A 73 0.62 -31.01 -19.29
CA ILE A 73 -0.54 -30.83 -18.40
C ILE A 73 -0.63 -32.01 -17.42
N TYR A 74 -0.73 -31.72 -16.12
CA TYR A 74 -0.80 -32.71 -15.05
C TYR A 74 -2.14 -32.68 -14.31
N TYR A 75 -2.68 -33.85 -14.02
CA TYR A 75 -3.72 -34.10 -13.02
C TYR A 75 -3.07 -34.76 -11.78
N ILE A 76 -3.43 -34.30 -10.58
CA ILE A 76 -2.91 -34.81 -9.31
C ILE A 76 -3.86 -34.44 -8.14
N GLU A 77 -3.73 -35.12 -7.00
CA GLU A 77 -4.39 -34.69 -5.74
C GLU A 77 -3.72 -33.42 -5.18
N THR A 78 -4.52 -32.55 -4.55
CA THR A 78 -4.09 -31.22 -4.08
C THR A 78 -2.99 -31.30 -3.02
N ASP A 79 -3.03 -32.31 -2.14
CA ASP A 79 -2.02 -32.55 -1.11
C ASP A 79 -0.66 -32.94 -1.69
N LYS A 80 -0.65 -33.84 -2.69
CA LYS A 80 0.56 -34.29 -3.39
C LYS A 80 1.18 -33.17 -4.23
N LEU A 81 0.37 -32.27 -4.82
CA LEU A 81 0.92 -31.06 -5.44
C LEU A 81 1.50 -30.10 -4.40
N LEU A 82 0.84 -29.93 -3.26
CA LEU A 82 1.34 -29.10 -2.16
C LEU A 82 2.67 -29.61 -1.61
N GLU A 83 2.83 -30.93 -1.45
CA GLU A 83 4.11 -31.55 -1.07
C GLU A 83 5.19 -31.36 -2.14
N GLU A 84 4.90 -31.61 -3.43
CA GLU A 84 5.92 -31.49 -4.48
C GLU A 84 6.29 -30.02 -4.78
N VAL A 85 5.35 -29.08 -4.69
CA VAL A 85 5.64 -27.63 -4.73
C VAL A 85 6.54 -27.25 -3.57
N LYS A 86 6.20 -27.65 -2.34
CA LYS A 86 7.05 -27.38 -1.17
C LYS A 86 8.44 -27.96 -1.37
N LYS A 87 8.53 -29.22 -1.80
CA LYS A 87 9.79 -29.94 -2.03
C LYS A 87 10.67 -29.31 -3.11
N GLN A 88 10.15 -29.02 -4.31
CA GLN A 88 10.95 -28.48 -5.41
C GLN A 88 11.36 -27.02 -5.20
N ASN A 89 10.64 -26.25 -4.38
CA ASN A 89 10.97 -24.87 -4.06
C ASN A 89 11.82 -24.71 -2.77
N GLY A 90 12.31 -25.82 -2.19
CA GLY A 90 13.19 -25.79 -1.00
C GLY A 90 12.47 -25.62 0.35
N LEU A 91 11.16 -25.86 0.38
CA LEU A 91 10.22 -25.61 1.48
C LEU A 91 9.85 -26.92 2.21
N THR A 92 10.73 -27.92 2.13
CA THR A 92 10.65 -29.12 2.96
C THR A 92 10.75 -28.75 4.43
N LYS A 93 9.97 -29.41 5.29
CA LYS A 93 10.09 -29.29 6.76
C LYS A 93 11.53 -29.55 7.22
N GLU A 94 11.86 -29.02 8.40
CA GLU A 94 13.17 -29.15 9.07
C GLU A 94 14.31 -28.31 8.46
N LYS A 95 13.99 -27.07 8.11
CA LYS A 95 14.85 -25.94 8.51
C LYS A 95 14.17 -25.21 9.66
N ASP A 96 14.76 -25.28 10.85
CA ASP A 96 14.25 -24.57 12.02
C ASP A 96 14.20 -23.07 11.73
N MET A 97 13.01 -22.46 11.87
CA MET A 97 12.84 -21.03 11.72
C MET A 97 13.81 -20.30 12.65
N ASN A 98 14.61 -19.38 12.12
CA ASN A 98 15.56 -18.62 12.92
C ASN A 98 14.81 -17.63 13.83
N TYR A 99 14.46 -18.06 15.05
CA TYR A 99 13.76 -17.25 16.04
C TYR A 99 14.47 -15.93 16.36
N ASN A 100 15.81 -15.89 16.33
CA ASN A 100 16.55 -14.65 16.51
C ASN A 100 16.31 -13.66 15.35
N ASN A 101 16.19 -14.15 14.12
CA ASN A 101 15.83 -13.33 12.96
C ASN A 101 14.36 -12.89 13.02
N LEU A 102 13.44 -13.75 13.44
CA LEU A 102 12.03 -13.40 13.68
C LEU A 102 11.89 -12.29 14.74
N GLU A 103 12.60 -12.40 15.87
CA GLU A 103 12.58 -11.37 16.92
C GLU A 103 13.18 -10.04 16.42
N ASN A 104 14.29 -10.09 15.68
CA ASN A 104 14.85 -8.90 15.05
C ASN A 104 13.83 -8.25 14.09
N LEU A 105 13.20 -9.00 13.18
CA LEU A 105 12.20 -8.47 12.26
C LEU A 105 10.99 -7.86 12.99
N LYS A 106 10.50 -8.47 14.08
CA LYS A 106 9.45 -7.88 14.92
C LYS A 106 9.89 -6.56 15.54
N ASN A 107 11.13 -6.48 16.04
CA ASN A 107 11.72 -5.26 16.59
C ASN A 107 11.95 -4.18 15.52
N GLU A 108 12.23 -4.55 14.28
CA GLU A 108 12.36 -3.62 13.14
C GLU A 108 11.00 -3.08 12.71
N LEU A 109 9.99 -3.94 12.55
CA LEU A 109 8.61 -3.55 12.25
C LEU A 109 8.02 -2.63 13.32
N SER A 110 8.28 -2.94 14.59
CA SER A 110 7.85 -2.12 15.74
C SER A 110 8.43 -0.70 15.70
N LYS A 111 9.73 -0.55 15.40
CA LYS A 111 10.39 0.76 15.23
C LYS A 111 9.84 1.56 14.05
N LEU A 112 9.41 0.86 12.99
CA LEU A 112 8.80 1.46 11.80
C LEU A 112 7.29 1.73 11.98
N GLY A 113 6.70 1.36 13.13
CA GLY A 113 5.33 1.66 13.52
C GLY A 113 4.27 0.64 13.10
N PHE A 114 4.65 -0.47 12.46
CA PHE A 114 3.72 -1.47 11.95
C PHE A 114 3.00 -2.24 13.06
N GLY A 115 1.74 -2.59 12.83
CA GLY A 115 0.87 -3.24 13.81
C GLY A 115 1.20 -4.71 14.13
N LYS A 116 0.66 -5.20 15.26
CA LYS A 116 0.79 -6.60 15.70
C LYS A 116 0.34 -7.62 14.64
N LYS A 117 -0.72 -7.32 13.88
CA LYS A 117 -1.21 -8.16 12.77
C LYS A 117 -0.11 -8.41 11.72
N VAL A 118 0.60 -7.36 11.29
CA VAL A 118 1.70 -7.47 10.31
C VAL A 118 2.80 -8.39 10.82
N MET A 119 3.12 -8.34 12.12
CA MET A 119 4.11 -9.21 12.74
C MET A 119 3.66 -10.68 12.81
N GLU A 120 2.37 -10.93 13.01
CA GLU A 120 1.78 -12.27 13.04
C GLU A 120 1.65 -12.87 11.64
N ASP A 121 1.21 -12.09 10.65
CA ASP A 121 1.11 -12.51 9.26
C ASP A 121 2.51 -12.76 8.65
N MET A 122 3.51 -11.94 9.01
CA MET A 122 4.93 -12.15 8.69
C MET A 122 5.47 -13.45 9.32
N GLN A 123 5.16 -13.70 10.60
CA GLN A 123 5.58 -14.93 11.29
C GLN A 123 5.02 -16.18 10.58
N LYS A 124 3.72 -16.20 10.24
CA LYS A 124 3.10 -17.35 9.54
C LYS A 124 3.81 -17.69 8.24
N GLN A 125 4.25 -16.69 7.47
CA GLN A 125 4.97 -16.92 6.21
C GLN A 125 6.40 -17.46 6.43
N MET A 126 7.10 -16.98 7.47
CA MET A 126 8.38 -17.55 7.89
C MET A 126 8.23 -19.00 8.40
N GLU A 127 7.17 -19.31 9.15
CA GLU A 127 6.84 -20.67 9.63
C GLU A 127 6.50 -21.63 8.49
N LYS A 128 5.89 -21.13 7.40
CA LYS A 128 5.70 -21.87 6.14
C LYS A 128 7.00 -21.99 5.30
N GLY A 129 8.09 -21.35 5.70
CA GLY A 129 9.39 -21.38 5.02
C GLY A 129 9.44 -20.63 3.67
N VAL A 130 8.45 -19.78 3.38
CA VAL A 130 8.22 -19.19 2.05
C VAL A 130 9.33 -18.18 1.67
N PRO A 131 10.13 -18.35 0.59
CA PRO A 131 11.41 -17.64 0.46
C PRO A 131 11.28 -16.17 0.02
N GLU A 132 10.13 -15.78 -0.54
CA GLU A 132 9.78 -14.39 -0.83
C GLU A 132 8.26 -14.24 -0.70
N PHE A 133 7.83 -13.25 0.10
CA PHE A 133 6.41 -13.02 0.36
C PHE A 133 6.13 -11.53 0.60
N THR A 134 4.85 -11.16 0.48
CA THR A 134 4.36 -9.81 0.81
C THR A 134 3.32 -9.89 1.92
N VAL A 135 3.44 -9.03 2.93
CA VAL A 135 2.41 -8.82 3.96
C VAL A 135 1.71 -7.50 3.68
N ASN A 136 0.38 -7.49 3.70
CA ASN A 136 -0.42 -6.31 3.40
C ASN A 136 -1.11 -5.76 4.67
N ASP A 137 -1.05 -4.45 4.84
CA ASP A 137 -1.85 -3.68 5.80
C ASP A 137 -2.59 -2.52 5.12
N LYS A 138 -3.57 -1.93 5.81
CA LYS A 138 -4.55 -1.00 5.24
C LYS A 138 -4.79 0.17 6.19
N VAL A 139 -4.33 1.36 5.79
CA VAL A 139 -4.45 2.58 6.60
C VAL A 139 -5.48 3.54 6.00
N LEU A 140 -6.34 4.12 6.84
CA LEU A 140 -7.32 5.11 6.41
C LEU A 140 -6.61 6.41 5.97
N GLY A 141 -6.87 6.85 4.73
CA GLY A 141 -6.38 8.13 4.23
C GLY A 141 -7.33 9.29 4.58
N ASN A 142 -6.81 10.51 4.56
CA ASN A 142 -7.63 11.74 4.59
C ASN A 142 -8.60 11.80 3.39
N ARG A 143 -8.32 11.04 2.33
CA ARG A 143 -9.18 10.79 1.16
C ARG A 143 -8.93 9.36 0.68
N GLY A 144 -9.90 8.47 0.84
CA GLY A 144 -9.80 7.07 0.43
C GLY A 144 -8.90 6.22 1.36
N GLN A 145 -8.17 5.29 0.76
CA GLN A 145 -7.40 4.24 1.44
C GLN A 145 -5.92 4.31 1.02
N VAL A 146 -5.02 4.08 1.97
CA VAL A 146 -3.61 3.78 1.69
C VAL A 146 -3.39 2.29 1.92
N ASP A 147 -3.22 1.54 0.84
CA ASP A 147 -2.74 0.16 0.91
C ASP A 147 -1.24 0.17 1.17
N VAL A 148 -0.76 -0.73 2.04
CA VAL A 148 0.65 -0.85 2.44
C VAL A 148 1.11 -2.29 2.22
N SER A 149 2.16 -2.48 1.42
CA SER A 149 2.66 -3.80 1.02
C SER A 149 4.13 -3.95 1.40
N LEU A 150 4.40 -4.78 2.41
CA LEU A 150 5.72 -5.04 2.97
C LEU A 150 6.34 -6.26 2.31
N HIS A 151 7.52 -6.12 1.69
CA HIS A 151 8.16 -7.21 0.96
C HIS A 151 9.30 -7.85 1.76
N PHE A 152 9.20 -9.16 2.01
CA PHE A 152 10.17 -9.96 2.75
C PHE A 152 10.83 -10.98 1.83
N LYS A 153 12.14 -11.20 2.01
CA LYS A 153 12.89 -12.19 1.24
C LYS A 153 13.93 -12.91 2.09
N GLN A 154 14.00 -14.23 1.97
CA GLN A 154 15.01 -15.08 2.60
C GLN A 154 16.38 -14.93 1.92
N SER A 155 17.45 -15.14 2.68
CA SER A 155 18.79 -15.28 2.16
C SER A 155 18.93 -16.55 1.33
N GLY A 156 19.55 -16.46 0.14
CA GLY A 156 20.01 -17.64 -0.59
C GLY A 156 21.20 -18.36 0.07
N GLN A 157 21.64 -17.93 1.27
CA GLN A 157 22.82 -18.43 1.98
C GLN A 157 22.57 -18.74 3.46
N SER A 158 21.36 -18.49 4.00
CA SER A 158 21.04 -18.69 5.43
C SER A 158 19.53 -18.64 5.69
N GLU A 159 19.08 -19.00 6.89
CA GLU A 159 17.64 -18.96 7.25
C GLU A 159 17.13 -17.55 7.56
N ASN A 160 17.93 -16.51 7.30
CA ASN A 160 17.59 -15.12 7.59
C ASN A 160 16.66 -14.53 6.54
N TYR A 161 15.54 -14.00 6.99
CA TYR A 161 14.64 -13.13 6.24
C TYR A 161 15.04 -11.66 6.41
N TYR A 162 14.84 -10.88 5.36
CA TYR A 162 15.13 -9.45 5.33
C TYR A 162 13.90 -8.65 4.89
N PHE A 163 13.68 -7.53 5.57
CA PHE A 163 12.69 -6.52 5.22
C PHE A 163 13.42 -5.25 4.76
N ASN A 164 13.56 -5.09 3.44
CA ASN A 164 14.38 -4.02 2.84
C ASN A 164 13.54 -2.90 2.19
N LYS A 165 12.26 -3.17 1.92
CA LYS A 165 11.35 -2.21 1.28
C LYS A 165 9.88 -2.53 1.60
N TYR A 166 9.07 -1.48 1.58
CA TYR A 166 7.62 -1.58 1.46
C TYR A 166 7.12 -0.57 0.41
N GLN A 167 5.93 -0.80 -0.14
CA GLN A 167 5.25 0.15 -1.00
C GLN A 167 4.00 0.67 -0.31
N VAL A 168 3.68 1.95 -0.52
CA VAL A 168 2.36 2.51 -0.21
C VAL A 168 1.64 2.90 -1.49
N ALA A 169 0.33 2.66 -1.55
CA ALA A 169 -0.53 3.01 -2.68
C ALA A 169 -1.75 3.80 -2.17
N LEU A 170 -1.77 5.12 -2.41
CA LEU A 170 -2.93 5.96 -2.11
C LEU A 170 -3.98 5.79 -3.22
N SER A 171 -5.06 5.10 -2.87
CA SER A 171 -6.24 4.94 -3.71
C SER A 171 -7.38 5.85 -3.24
N ASN A 172 -8.21 6.28 -4.20
CA ASN A 172 -9.43 7.03 -3.92
C ASN A 172 -10.65 6.11 -3.71
N ALA A 173 -10.45 4.79 -3.66
CA ALA A 173 -11.49 3.85 -3.29
C ALA A 173 -11.92 4.05 -1.83
N LYS A 174 -13.17 3.69 -1.52
CA LYS A 174 -13.60 3.56 -0.12
C LYS A 174 -12.88 2.36 0.52
N PRO A 175 -12.49 2.45 1.80
CA PRO A 175 -12.05 1.30 2.57
C PRO A 175 -13.05 0.13 2.47
N LEU A 176 -12.53 -1.08 2.34
CA LEU A 176 -13.33 -2.28 2.53
C LEU A 176 -13.68 -2.47 4.02
N GLU A 177 -14.84 -3.08 4.27
CA GLU A 177 -15.22 -3.52 5.62
C GLU A 177 -14.31 -4.67 6.10
N GLU A 178 -14.26 -4.91 7.41
CA GLU A 178 -13.39 -5.93 7.98
C GLU A 178 -13.75 -7.34 7.46
N GLY A 179 -12.76 -8.07 6.95
CA GLY A 179 -12.94 -9.35 6.28
C GLY A 179 -13.53 -9.29 4.87
N HIS A 180 -13.73 -8.10 4.28
CA HIS A 180 -14.08 -7.97 2.86
C HIS A 180 -12.80 -7.89 2.01
N LYS A 181 -12.86 -8.54 0.84
CA LYS A 181 -11.81 -8.56 -0.18
C LYS A 181 -12.35 -8.13 -1.54
N TYR A 182 -11.46 -7.68 -2.42
CA TYR A 182 -11.81 -7.50 -3.82
C TYR A 182 -11.78 -8.85 -4.53
N MET A 183 -12.65 -9.05 -5.51
CA MET A 183 -12.74 -10.29 -6.29
C MET A 183 -12.93 -9.98 -7.77
N VAL A 184 -12.13 -10.59 -8.63
CA VAL A 184 -12.38 -10.64 -10.07
C VAL A 184 -12.96 -12.00 -10.40
N ILE A 185 -14.19 -12.00 -10.91
CA ILE A 185 -15.03 -13.18 -11.12
C ILE A 185 -15.38 -13.27 -12.60
N SER A 186 -15.12 -14.41 -13.22
CA SER A 186 -15.37 -14.70 -14.64
C SER A 186 -16.06 -16.06 -14.80
N PRO A 187 -16.84 -16.28 -15.87
CA PRO A 187 -17.40 -17.61 -16.16
C PRO A 187 -16.28 -18.64 -16.33
N ASN A 188 -16.46 -19.86 -15.80
CA ASN A 188 -15.55 -20.94 -16.14
C ASN A 188 -15.93 -21.54 -17.50
N GLU A 189 -15.13 -21.28 -18.54
CA GLU A 189 -15.31 -21.86 -19.89
C GLU A 189 -15.20 -23.39 -19.90
N GLN A 190 -14.57 -23.97 -18.89
CA GLN A 190 -14.31 -25.41 -18.73
C GLN A 190 -15.46 -26.11 -17.97
N GLN A 191 -16.21 -25.37 -17.15
CA GLN A 191 -17.32 -25.89 -16.36
C GLN A 191 -18.54 -24.95 -16.46
N PRO A 192 -19.35 -25.07 -17.53
CA PRO A 192 -20.48 -24.17 -17.80
C PRO A 192 -21.43 -24.03 -16.61
N GLY A 193 -21.60 -22.80 -16.12
CA GLY A 193 -22.43 -22.46 -14.96
C GLY A 193 -21.68 -22.31 -13.64
N LYS A 194 -20.46 -22.84 -13.52
CA LYS A 194 -19.51 -22.47 -12.44
C LYS A 194 -18.73 -21.20 -12.86
N ASN A 195 -18.17 -20.48 -11.89
CA ASN A 195 -17.34 -19.28 -12.13
C ASN A 195 -15.94 -19.47 -11.56
N LEU A 196 -14.94 -18.90 -12.23
CA LEU A 196 -13.62 -18.65 -11.65
C LEU A 196 -13.69 -17.39 -10.79
N SER A 197 -12.91 -17.35 -9.70
CA SER A 197 -12.79 -16.18 -8.81
C SER A 197 -11.36 -16.04 -8.32
N ARG A 198 -10.77 -14.86 -8.51
CA ARG A 198 -9.48 -14.48 -7.90
C ARG A 198 -9.71 -13.38 -6.88
N SER A 199 -9.31 -13.63 -5.63
CA SER A 199 -9.37 -12.66 -4.54
C SER A 199 -8.14 -11.76 -4.52
N PHE A 200 -8.30 -10.53 -4.03
CA PHE A 200 -7.25 -9.52 -3.88
C PHE A 200 -7.46 -8.70 -2.61
N GLU A 201 -6.37 -8.44 -1.88
CA GLU A 201 -6.38 -7.52 -0.75
C GLU A 201 -6.33 -6.06 -1.20
N ASN A 202 -5.52 -5.76 -2.21
CA ASN A 202 -5.24 -4.41 -2.72
C ASN A 202 -6.16 -4.04 -3.89
N VAL A 203 -6.73 -2.83 -3.86
CA VAL A 203 -7.66 -2.38 -4.91
C VAL A 203 -6.96 -2.15 -6.25
N THR A 204 -5.68 -1.80 -6.23
CA THR A 204 -4.86 -1.52 -7.42
C THR A 204 -4.61 -2.80 -8.21
N GLU A 205 -4.27 -3.90 -7.52
CA GLU A 205 -4.07 -5.23 -8.11
C GLU A 205 -5.38 -5.76 -8.71
N ALA A 206 -6.49 -5.63 -7.98
CA ALA A 206 -7.81 -6.05 -8.45
C ALA A 206 -8.25 -5.29 -9.71
N ILE A 207 -8.00 -3.98 -9.76
CA ILE A 207 -8.26 -3.13 -10.94
C ILE A 207 -7.35 -3.51 -12.11
N ALA A 208 -6.06 -3.80 -11.86
CA ALA A 208 -5.12 -4.21 -12.91
C ALA A 208 -5.53 -5.55 -13.53
N TYR A 209 -5.67 -6.60 -12.72
CA TYR A 209 -6.06 -7.92 -13.20
C TYR A 209 -7.45 -7.94 -13.86
N PHE A 210 -8.39 -7.11 -13.40
CA PHE A 210 -9.69 -6.94 -14.07
C PHE A 210 -9.54 -6.32 -15.48
N LYS A 211 -8.63 -5.36 -15.67
CA LYS A 211 -8.37 -4.72 -16.97
C LYS A 211 -7.57 -5.61 -17.94
N GLU A 212 -6.93 -6.65 -17.43
CA GLU A 212 -6.24 -7.69 -18.22
C GLU A 212 -7.19 -8.80 -18.72
N GLN A 213 -8.46 -8.81 -18.29
CA GLN A 213 -9.44 -9.79 -18.75
C GLN A 213 -9.87 -9.51 -20.20
N ASN A 214 -10.06 -10.58 -20.99
CA ASN A 214 -10.51 -10.51 -22.39
C ASN A 214 -11.95 -11.02 -22.60
N GLY A 215 -12.54 -11.67 -21.58
CA GLY A 215 -13.84 -12.33 -21.67
C GLY A 215 -14.99 -11.51 -21.08
N ASN A 216 -15.99 -12.20 -20.54
CA ASN A 216 -16.95 -11.60 -19.60
C ASN A 216 -16.36 -11.66 -18.19
N SER A 217 -16.44 -10.58 -17.41
CA SER A 217 -15.88 -10.52 -16.06
C SER A 217 -16.57 -9.45 -15.21
N ARG A 218 -16.59 -9.64 -13.89
CA ARG A 218 -16.99 -8.63 -12.91
C ARG A 218 -15.90 -8.43 -11.84
N LEU A 219 -15.57 -7.18 -11.57
CA LEU A 219 -14.81 -6.78 -10.38
C LEU A 219 -15.82 -6.42 -9.30
N ALA A 220 -15.72 -7.07 -8.15
CA ALA A 220 -16.66 -6.95 -7.04
C ALA A 220 -15.90 -6.85 -5.71
N SER A 221 -16.62 -6.53 -4.63
CA SER A 221 -16.09 -6.64 -3.26
C SER A 221 -17.12 -7.22 -2.29
N GLY A 222 -16.63 -7.93 -1.27
CA GLY A 222 -17.46 -8.63 -0.28
C GLY A 222 -16.65 -9.67 0.50
N LYS A 223 -17.34 -10.49 1.31
CA LYS A 223 -16.71 -11.59 2.08
C LYS A 223 -16.32 -12.77 1.18
N ASP A 224 -17.18 -13.07 0.24
CA ASP A 224 -17.09 -14.18 -0.72
C ASP A 224 -17.87 -13.85 -1.99
N ALA A 225 -17.80 -14.72 -3.01
CA ALA A 225 -18.38 -14.47 -4.33
C ALA A 225 -19.93 -14.44 -4.37
N ALA A 226 -20.62 -14.99 -3.35
CA ALA A 226 -22.06 -14.95 -3.22
C ALA A 226 -22.53 -13.67 -2.50
N HIS A 227 -21.76 -13.20 -1.51
CA HIS A 227 -21.98 -11.93 -0.81
C HIS A 227 -21.18 -10.76 -1.42
N ALA A 228 -21.01 -10.74 -2.75
CA ALA A 228 -20.19 -9.76 -3.47
C ALA A 228 -21.02 -8.70 -4.22
N THR A 229 -20.71 -7.42 -3.98
CA THR A 229 -21.29 -6.25 -4.67
C THR A 229 -20.43 -5.86 -5.88
N ASP A 230 -21.04 -5.67 -7.05
CA ASP A 230 -20.31 -5.35 -8.29
C ASP A 230 -19.85 -3.88 -8.37
N LEU A 231 -18.53 -3.72 -8.54
CA LEU A 231 -17.84 -2.44 -8.69
C LEU A 231 -17.56 -2.08 -10.16
N ALA A 232 -17.32 -3.08 -11.02
CA ALA A 232 -17.23 -2.93 -12.47
C ALA A 232 -17.62 -4.22 -13.20
N ARG A 233 -18.09 -4.12 -14.44
CA ARG A 233 -18.37 -5.24 -15.33
C ARG A 233 -17.78 -5.04 -16.71
N MET A 234 -17.44 -6.15 -17.33
CA MET A 234 -16.86 -6.29 -18.64
C MET A 234 -17.61 -7.39 -19.39
N GLU A 235 -17.97 -7.12 -20.63
CA GLU A 235 -18.54 -8.08 -21.57
C GLU A 235 -17.68 -8.12 -22.83
N LYS A 236 -17.22 -9.31 -23.22
CA LYS A 236 -16.36 -9.53 -24.41
C LYS A 236 -15.15 -8.57 -24.45
N GLY A 237 -14.42 -8.47 -23.33
CA GLY A 237 -13.27 -7.58 -23.18
C GLY A 237 -13.60 -6.09 -23.03
N SER A 238 -14.87 -5.69 -23.18
CA SER A 238 -15.30 -4.29 -23.16
C SER A 238 -15.97 -3.94 -21.82
N ILE A 239 -15.38 -3.00 -21.09
CA ILE A 239 -15.92 -2.52 -19.79
C ILE A 239 -17.22 -1.74 -20.04
N ASN A 240 -18.35 -2.27 -19.60
CA ASN A 240 -19.69 -1.73 -19.88
C ASN A 240 -20.37 -1.08 -18.66
N TYR A 241 -19.90 -1.38 -17.45
CA TYR A 241 -20.38 -0.78 -16.19
C TYR A 241 -19.22 -0.53 -15.24
N VAL A 242 -19.29 0.59 -14.52
CA VAL A 242 -18.48 0.89 -13.34
C VAL A 242 -19.40 1.60 -12.35
N GLU A 243 -19.40 1.17 -11.09
CA GLU A 243 -20.16 1.79 -10.00
C GLU A 243 -19.75 3.27 -9.85
N LYS A 244 -20.70 4.15 -9.56
CA LYS A 244 -20.55 5.62 -9.60
C LYS A 244 -19.54 6.16 -8.60
N GLU A 245 -19.51 5.67 -7.36
CA GLU A 245 -18.55 6.08 -6.34
C GLU A 245 -17.17 5.49 -6.62
N PHE A 246 -17.11 4.22 -7.04
CA PHE A 246 -15.88 3.53 -7.43
C PHE A 246 -15.25 4.09 -8.72
N ALA A 247 -16.04 4.67 -9.63
CA ALA A 247 -15.59 5.10 -10.96
C ALA A 247 -14.42 6.09 -10.95
N TYR A 248 -14.22 6.87 -9.88
CA TYR A 248 -13.05 7.75 -9.78
C TYR A 248 -11.77 6.92 -9.52
N ALA A 249 -11.80 5.98 -8.59
CA ALA A 249 -10.68 5.08 -8.29
C ALA A 249 -10.41 4.09 -9.44
N PHE A 250 -11.45 3.64 -10.14
CA PHE A 250 -11.29 2.77 -11.30
C PHE A 250 -10.56 3.46 -12.47
N LYS A 251 -10.81 4.76 -12.68
CA LYS A 251 -10.25 5.53 -13.80
C LYS A 251 -8.86 6.10 -13.50
N HIS A 252 -8.59 6.52 -12.27
CA HIS A 252 -7.31 7.11 -11.87
C HIS A 252 -6.49 6.10 -11.07
N PRO A 253 -5.32 5.64 -11.56
CA PRO A 253 -4.50 4.67 -10.83
C PRO A 253 -4.05 5.23 -9.48
N ALA A 254 -3.87 4.34 -8.50
CA ALA A 254 -3.38 4.71 -7.18
C ALA A 254 -1.99 5.38 -7.26
N LYS A 255 -1.76 6.40 -6.42
CA LYS A 255 -0.43 7.01 -6.31
C LYS A 255 0.47 6.07 -5.51
N THR A 256 1.44 5.47 -6.17
CA THR A 256 2.41 4.55 -5.54
C THR A 256 3.71 5.26 -5.15
N GLN A 257 4.30 4.85 -4.03
CA GLN A 257 5.66 5.19 -3.62
C GLN A 257 6.30 4.00 -2.91
N THR A 258 7.51 3.63 -3.32
CA THR A 258 8.33 2.64 -2.60
C THR A 258 9.19 3.34 -1.55
N PHE A 259 9.23 2.79 -0.35
CA PHE A 259 10.09 3.20 0.74
C PHE A 259 11.10 2.10 1.06
N PHE A 260 12.37 2.47 1.16
CA PHE A 260 13.45 1.57 1.54
C PHE A 260 13.75 1.74 3.03
N VAL A 261 14.08 0.62 3.68
CA VAL A 261 14.35 0.53 5.12
C VAL A 261 15.54 -0.39 5.37
N GLU A 262 16.26 -0.15 6.47
CA GLU A 262 17.32 -1.04 6.94
C GLU A 262 17.29 -1.09 8.47
N ARG A 263 17.19 -2.30 9.06
CA ARG A 263 17.36 -2.53 10.51
C ARG A 263 16.40 -1.70 11.38
N GLY A 264 15.17 -1.51 10.90
CA GLY A 264 14.16 -0.66 11.52
C GLY A 264 14.40 0.86 11.39
N LYS A 265 15.29 1.28 10.48
CA LYS A 265 15.49 2.69 10.08
C LYS A 265 14.89 2.97 8.71
N GLY A 266 14.69 4.25 8.40
CA GLY A 266 13.91 4.74 7.27
C GLY A 266 12.56 5.30 7.72
N PHE A 267 11.72 5.71 6.77
CA PHE A 267 10.40 6.28 7.07
C PHE A 267 9.49 5.25 7.76
N THR A 268 8.81 5.67 8.82
CA THR A 268 7.76 4.87 9.48
C THR A 268 6.55 4.74 8.57
N GLU A 269 5.70 3.73 8.81
CA GLU A 269 4.43 3.57 8.11
C GLU A 269 3.59 4.86 8.13
N GLY A 270 3.46 5.47 9.32
CA GLY A 270 2.79 6.76 9.47
C GLY A 270 3.41 7.87 8.61
N GLN A 271 4.74 7.99 8.58
CA GLN A 271 5.40 8.99 7.73
C GLN A 271 5.20 8.71 6.24
N ALA A 272 5.26 7.46 5.79
CA ALA A 272 4.99 7.09 4.40
C ALA A 272 3.54 7.37 3.99
N VAL A 273 2.57 7.04 4.86
CA VAL A 273 1.14 7.36 4.73
C VAL A 273 0.93 8.88 4.65
N ASN A 274 1.70 9.68 5.39
CA ASN A 274 1.62 11.15 5.29
C ASN A 274 2.22 11.66 3.97
N LEU A 275 3.40 11.16 3.60
CA LEU A 275 4.14 11.52 2.39
C LEU A 275 3.35 11.25 1.10
N ILE A 276 2.72 10.07 0.97
CA ILE A 276 1.90 9.73 -0.21
C ILE A 276 0.60 10.55 -0.30
N GLN A 277 0.17 11.14 0.82
CA GLN A 277 -0.92 12.13 0.85
C GLN A 277 -0.43 13.57 0.57
N GLY A 278 0.84 13.74 0.15
CA GLY A 278 1.43 15.02 -0.22
C GLY A 278 1.78 15.91 0.97
N ARG A 279 1.90 15.35 2.18
CA ARG A 279 2.28 16.08 3.40
C ARG A 279 3.80 16.11 3.56
N ALA A 280 4.29 16.95 4.47
CA ALA A 280 5.69 16.96 4.87
C ALA A 280 5.88 16.22 6.20
N VAL A 281 7.02 15.55 6.36
CA VAL A 281 7.43 14.87 7.60
C VAL A 281 8.83 15.34 7.99
N PHE A 282 9.14 15.39 9.28
CA PHE A 282 10.49 15.70 9.77
C PHE A 282 11.33 14.43 9.89
N ARG A 283 12.62 14.54 9.59
CA ARG A 283 13.63 13.51 9.86
C ARG A 283 14.90 14.17 10.39
N ASP A 284 15.47 13.58 11.43
CA ASP A 284 16.71 13.99 12.08
C ASP A 284 17.90 13.07 11.78
N ASP A 285 17.65 11.95 11.10
CA ASP A 285 18.58 10.84 10.84
C ASP A 285 18.99 10.67 9.37
N LEU A 286 18.72 11.66 8.52
CA LEU A 286 19.07 11.61 7.10
C LEU A 286 20.58 11.66 6.91
N VAL A 287 21.13 10.91 5.95
CA VAL A 287 22.58 10.78 5.74
C VAL A 287 23.00 11.38 4.40
N SER A 288 24.11 12.10 4.39
CA SER A 288 24.78 12.68 3.22
C SER A 288 26.26 12.32 3.20
N ALA A 289 26.95 12.65 2.11
CA ALA A 289 28.40 12.48 1.99
C ALA A 289 29.22 13.31 3.02
N VAL A 290 28.63 14.32 3.66
CA VAL A 290 29.27 15.14 4.71
C VAL A 290 28.79 14.78 6.13
N GLY A 291 27.96 13.75 6.28
CA GLY A 291 27.42 13.29 7.56
C GLY A 291 25.90 13.32 7.66
N GLN A 292 25.40 13.14 8.88
CA GLN A 292 23.97 13.16 9.21
C GLN A 292 23.43 14.60 9.22
N TYR A 293 22.19 14.80 8.77
CA TYR A 293 21.50 16.09 8.76
C TYR A 293 20.01 15.93 9.07
N GLN A 294 19.39 17.05 9.43
CA GLN A 294 17.97 17.13 9.71
C GLN A 294 17.25 17.88 8.58
N ALA A 295 16.05 17.44 8.19
CA ALA A 295 15.23 18.14 7.21
C ALA A 295 13.74 17.80 7.36
N TRP A 296 12.89 18.72 6.89
CA TRP A 296 11.53 18.35 6.48
C TRP A 296 11.56 17.78 5.07
N VAL A 297 10.93 16.63 4.86
CA VAL A 297 10.88 15.89 3.60
C VAL A 297 9.44 15.84 3.10
N LYS A 298 9.24 16.03 1.80
CA LYS A 298 7.94 15.87 1.11
C LYS A 298 8.17 15.20 -0.26
N LEU A 299 7.24 14.37 -0.73
CA LEU A 299 7.29 13.86 -2.11
C LEU A 299 6.99 14.99 -3.10
N ASP A 300 7.83 15.14 -4.12
CA ASP A 300 7.51 15.96 -5.28
C ASP A 300 6.52 15.20 -6.16
N MET A 301 5.26 15.62 -6.13
CA MET A 301 4.18 15.07 -6.94
C MET A 301 3.83 15.93 -8.16
N ASP A 302 4.54 17.06 -8.34
CA ASP A 302 4.35 17.99 -9.44
C ASP A 302 5.37 17.69 -10.57
N SER A 303 6.55 17.17 -10.22
CA SER A 303 7.56 16.64 -11.14
C SER A 303 7.27 15.23 -11.66
N ALA A 304 7.98 14.84 -12.73
CA ALA A 304 7.98 13.48 -13.25
C ALA A 304 8.62 12.48 -12.25
N LYS A 305 8.11 11.24 -12.26
CA LYS A 305 8.67 10.11 -11.49
C LYS A 305 10.05 9.69 -12.02
N ASP A 306 10.83 9.04 -11.16
CA ASP A 306 12.14 8.47 -11.49
C ASP A 306 12.04 7.20 -12.36
N ARG A 307 13.19 6.65 -12.77
CA ARG A 307 13.28 5.42 -13.57
C ARG A 307 12.72 4.16 -12.88
N TYR A 308 12.45 4.23 -11.57
CA TYR A 308 11.87 3.15 -10.76
C TYR A 308 10.40 3.42 -10.42
N GLN A 309 9.76 4.40 -11.07
CA GLN A 309 8.39 4.83 -10.84
C GLN A 309 8.12 5.32 -9.40
N ASN A 310 9.10 5.97 -8.78
CA ASN A 310 8.96 6.66 -7.50
C ASN A 310 8.97 8.18 -7.68
N TYR A 311 8.36 8.90 -6.75
CA TYR A 311 8.47 10.36 -6.66
C TYR A 311 9.85 10.75 -6.10
N THR A 312 10.40 11.88 -6.56
CA THR A 312 11.58 12.50 -5.94
C THR A 312 11.18 13.18 -4.62
N THR A 313 12.16 13.65 -3.83
CA THR A 313 11.90 14.35 -2.57
C THR A 313 12.29 15.83 -2.62
N LEU A 314 11.39 16.68 -2.14
CA LEU A 314 11.69 18.05 -1.73
C LEU A 314 12.19 18.02 -0.29
N GLN A 315 13.31 18.68 -0.01
CA GLN A 315 13.94 18.69 1.30
C GLN A 315 14.17 20.12 1.78
N TYR A 316 13.80 20.38 3.02
CA TYR A 316 13.90 21.68 3.68
C TYR A 316 14.81 21.49 4.91
N HIS A 317 16.12 21.65 4.68
CA HIS A 317 17.17 21.39 5.68
C HIS A 317 17.01 22.27 6.91
N VAL A 318 17.19 21.70 8.10
CA VAL A 318 17.15 22.41 9.38
C VAL A 318 18.58 22.60 9.89
N PRO A 319 18.98 23.80 10.33
CA PRO A 319 18.22 25.06 10.36
C PRO A 319 18.28 25.87 9.04
N THR A 320 19.08 25.47 8.06
CA THR A 320 19.51 26.32 6.93
C THR A 320 18.39 26.80 5.99
N TYR A 321 17.25 26.12 5.93
CA TYR A 321 16.07 26.58 5.18
C TYR A 321 15.24 27.64 5.94
N GLY A 322 15.43 27.78 7.26
CA GLY A 322 14.75 28.79 8.08
C GLY A 322 13.29 28.50 8.44
N PHE A 323 12.78 27.28 8.21
CA PHE A 323 11.51 26.85 8.81
C PHE A 323 11.74 26.24 10.19
N ASP A 324 11.20 26.91 11.21
CA ASP A 324 11.19 26.48 12.61
C ASP A 324 9.73 26.23 13.05
N LEU A 325 9.46 25.04 13.56
CA LEU A 325 8.10 24.63 13.95
C LEU A 325 7.64 25.31 15.26
N GLN A 326 8.48 25.38 16.29
CA GLN A 326 8.12 25.96 17.59
C GLN A 326 7.87 27.47 17.42
N ASN A 327 8.82 28.19 16.82
CA ASN A 327 8.70 29.61 16.49
C ASN A 327 7.59 29.92 15.47
N THR A 328 7.02 28.91 14.80
CA THR A 328 5.81 29.09 13.97
C THR A 328 4.54 28.84 14.77
N LEU A 329 4.49 27.79 15.61
CA LEU A 329 3.37 27.49 16.51
C LEU A 329 3.11 28.63 17.49
N ASP A 330 4.17 29.20 18.08
CA ASP A 330 4.08 30.26 19.09
C ASP A 330 3.43 31.57 18.59
N LYS A 331 3.24 31.73 17.28
CA LYS A 331 2.54 32.87 16.68
C LYS A 331 1.02 32.78 16.77
N PHE A 332 0.47 31.59 17.10
CA PHE A 332 -0.96 31.30 17.06
C PHE A 332 -1.57 31.14 18.46
N ASN A 333 -2.87 31.38 18.55
CA ASN A 333 -3.67 31.20 19.76
C ASN A 333 -4.30 29.79 19.77
N ILE A 334 -3.49 28.80 20.16
CA ILE A 334 -3.82 27.37 20.22
C ILE A 334 -3.76 26.90 21.67
N LYS A 335 -4.86 26.34 22.20
CA LYS A 335 -4.96 25.96 23.64
C LYS A 335 -4.05 24.79 24.03
N GLU A 336 -3.70 23.92 23.08
CA GLU A 336 -2.77 22.82 23.30
C GLU A 336 -1.31 23.28 23.51
N LEU A 337 -0.97 24.54 23.20
CA LEU A 337 0.38 25.10 23.39
C LEU A 337 0.66 25.63 24.80
N THR A 338 -0.34 25.68 25.69
CA THR A 338 -0.22 26.18 27.08
C THR A 338 -0.02 25.07 28.12
N ASP A 339 0.23 23.83 27.66
CA ASP A 339 0.43 22.63 28.46
C ASP A 339 1.60 21.88 27.81
N ASP A 340 2.72 21.75 28.52
CA ASP A 340 3.99 21.29 27.93
C ASP A 340 3.87 19.90 27.30
N LYS A 341 3.06 19.01 27.88
CA LYS A 341 2.84 17.64 27.37
C LYS A 341 1.97 17.64 26.12
N LYS A 342 0.97 18.54 26.06
CA LYS A 342 0.16 18.71 24.85
C LYS A 342 0.95 19.39 23.74
N ARG A 343 1.83 20.36 24.05
CA ARG A 343 2.79 20.95 23.11
C ARG A 343 3.73 19.88 22.55
N GLU A 344 4.37 19.09 23.40
CA GLU A 344 5.28 18.03 23.00
C GLU A 344 4.59 17.03 22.05
N ASN A 345 3.41 16.52 22.46
CA ASN A 345 2.63 15.60 21.64
C ASN A 345 2.17 16.22 20.31
N LEU A 346 1.80 17.51 20.30
CA LEU A 346 1.41 18.25 19.10
C LEU A 346 2.60 18.41 18.13
N VAL A 347 3.78 18.76 18.65
CA VAL A 347 5.02 18.87 17.86
C VAL A 347 5.40 17.53 17.25
N GLN A 348 5.45 16.46 18.05
CA GLN A 348 5.73 15.09 17.58
C GLN A 348 4.73 14.66 16.49
N ASN A 349 3.44 14.96 16.63
CA ASN A 349 2.44 14.67 15.61
C ASN A 349 2.73 15.39 14.28
N LEU A 350 3.03 16.70 14.33
CA LEU A 350 3.33 17.49 13.15
C LEU A 350 4.65 17.04 12.49
N GLU A 351 5.63 16.60 13.26
CA GLU A 351 6.88 16.00 12.79
C GLU A 351 6.67 14.64 12.11
N GLN A 352 5.71 13.82 12.56
CA GLN A 352 5.27 12.64 11.81
C GLN A 352 4.44 13.00 10.56
N GLY A 353 4.14 14.28 10.32
CA GLY A 353 3.28 14.76 9.24
C GLY A 353 1.79 14.55 9.47
N ASN A 354 1.38 14.21 10.70
CA ASN A 354 -0.02 14.04 11.06
C ASN A 354 -0.80 15.36 10.88
N ARG A 355 -2.12 15.24 10.78
CA ARG A 355 -3.05 16.38 10.90
C ARG A 355 -3.76 16.31 12.26
N PRO A 356 -3.11 16.74 13.37
CA PRO A 356 -3.77 16.76 14.67
C PRO A 356 -4.93 17.76 14.70
N LEU A 357 -5.97 17.41 15.46
CA LEU A 357 -7.08 18.30 15.77
C LEU A 357 -6.68 19.20 16.95
N VAL A 358 -6.67 20.51 16.74
CA VAL A 358 -6.30 21.52 17.75
C VAL A 358 -7.43 22.50 18.02
N THR A 359 -7.42 23.11 19.20
CA THR A 359 -8.42 24.08 19.66
C THR A 359 -7.86 25.50 19.51
N VAL A 360 -8.22 26.18 18.43
CA VAL A 360 -7.85 27.58 18.17
C VAL A 360 -8.85 28.54 18.83
N VAL A 361 -8.38 29.72 19.20
CA VAL A 361 -9.21 30.80 19.77
C VAL A 361 -9.21 32.01 18.83
N LYS A 362 -10.40 32.55 18.56
CA LYS A 362 -10.63 33.78 17.78
C LYS A 362 -11.79 34.56 18.41
N ASP A 363 -11.61 35.84 18.66
CA ASP A 363 -12.65 36.73 19.23
C ASP A 363 -13.31 36.12 20.48
N ASP A 364 -12.47 35.58 21.38
CA ASP A 364 -12.80 34.79 22.58
C ASP A 364 -13.68 33.54 22.37
N LYS A 365 -13.80 33.07 21.12
CA LYS A 365 -14.52 31.84 20.75
C LYS A 365 -13.55 30.75 20.35
N GLU A 366 -13.80 29.55 20.88
CA GLU A 366 -13.04 28.36 20.56
C GLU A 366 -13.53 27.72 19.26
N SER A 367 -12.64 27.08 18.52
CA SER A 367 -12.99 26.27 17.35
C SER A 367 -11.97 25.14 17.20
N LYS A 368 -12.46 23.93 16.86
CA LYS A 368 -11.59 22.78 16.60
C LYS A 368 -11.29 22.69 15.11
N LEU A 369 -10.01 22.64 14.76
CA LEU A 369 -9.54 22.55 13.37
C LEU A 369 -8.38 21.56 13.28
N PHE A 370 -8.31 20.84 12.17
CA PHE A 370 -7.13 20.06 11.80
C PHE A 370 -6.02 20.99 11.34
N MET A 371 -4.80 20.78 11.81
CA MET A 371 -3.64 21.61 11.46
C MET A 371 -2.58 20.81 10.69
N GLU A 372 -1.85 21.47 9.80
CA GLU A 372 -0.77 20.89 9.00
C GLU A 372 0.42 21.85 8.85
N VAL A 373 1.62 21.30 8.88
CA VAL A 373 2.87 21.99 8.52
C VAL A 373 3.05 22.10 7.01
N GLN A 374 3.42 23.29 6.53
CA GLN A 374 3.79 23.53 5.13
C GLN A 374 5.16 24.23 5.07
N PRO A 375 6.27 23.47 5.21
CA PRO A 375 7.62 24.01 5.32
C PRO A 375 8.02 24.95 4.17
N ARG A 376 7.65 24.64 2.93
CA ARG A 376 7.94 25.43 1.70
C ARG A 376 7.56 26.92 1.81
N TYR A 377 6.63 27.26 2.70
CA TYR A 377 6.14 28.63 2.91
C TYR A 377 6.24 29.07 4.37
N SER A 378 7.02 28.34 5.20
CA SER A 378 7.22 28.55 6.64
C SER A 378 5.93 28.85 7.42
N GLN A 379 4.88 28.06 7.16
CA GLN A 379 3.52 28.35 7.62
C GLN A 379 2.79 27.09 8.14
N LEU A 380 1.72 27.34 8.90
CA LEU A 380 0.72 26.34 9.26
C LEU A 380 -0.56 26.55 8.41
N ASN A 381 -1.16 25.45 7.98
CA ASN A 381 -2.47 25.42 7.33
C ASN A 381 -3.51 24.87 8.32
N PHE A 382 -4.72 25.44 8.34
CA PHE A 382 -5.83 24.99 9.19
C PHE A 382 -7.01 24.54 8.32
N PHE A 383 -7.68 23.47 8.73
CA PHE A 383 -8.81 22.87 8.01
C PHE A 383 -9.95 22.55 8.97
N ARG A 384 -11.19 22.74 8.51
CA ARG A 384 -12.40 22.23 9.14
C ARG A 384 -12.50 20.71 8.99
N GLU A 385 -13.43 20.10 9.71
CA GLU A 385 -13.75 18.67 9.63
C GLU A 385 -14.22 18.25 8.22
N ASP A 386 -14.93 19.13 7.51
CA ASP A 386 -15.29 18.99 6.09
C ASP A 386 -14.10 19.15 5.11
N GLY A 387 -12.87 19.29 5.62
CA GLY A 387 -11.65 19.46 4.84
C GLY A 387 -11.46 20.86 4.23
N LYS A 388 -12.38 21.81 4.43
CA LYS A 388 -12.26 23.17 3.93
C LYS A 388 -11.17 23.94 4.70
N GLN A 389 -10.27 24.58 3.96
CA GLN A 389 -9.20 25.39 4.55
C GLN A 389 -9.75 26.70 5.16
N GLU A 390 -9.24 27.05 6.33
CA GLU A 390 -9.51 28.30 7.04
C GLU A 390 -8.34 29.28 6.94
N LYS A 391 -8.63 30.59 7.04
CA LYS A 391 -7.61 31.65 6.97
C LYS A 391 -6.83 31.71 8.27
N ARG A 392 -5.63 31.12 8.30
CA ARG A 392 -4.72 31.08 9.47
C ARG A 392 -4.54 32.44 10.17
N GLU A 393 -4.59 33.54 9.43
CA GLU A 393 -4.40 34.91 9.93
C GLU A 393 -5.40 35.27 11.04
N GLN A 394 -6.58 34.64 11.05
CA GLN A 394 -7.61 34.87 12.08
C GLN A 394 -7.32 34.16 13.42
N PHE A 395 -6.27 33.34 13.49
CA PHE A 395 -5.83 32.60 14.69
C PHE A 395 -4.45 33.04 15.19
N LEU A 396 -3.83 34.05 14.55
CA LEU A 396 -2.60 34.67 15.03
C LEU A 396 -2.87 35.46 16.33
N LYS A 397 -1.89 35.52 17.23
CA LYS A 397 -1.92 36.41 18.38
C LYS A 397 -1.92 37.89 17.95
N PRO A 398 -2.50 38.83 18.73
CA PRO A 398 -2.70 40.23 18.32
C PRO A 398 -1.44 40.94 17.82
N GLU A 399 -0.29 40.69 18.44
CA GLU A 399 1.02 41.20 18.08
C GLU A 399 1.39 40.82 16.63
N HIS A 400 1.34 39.53 16.28
CA HIS A 400 1.66 39.04 14.94
C HIS A 400 0.59 39.41 13.89
N GLN A 401 -0.66 39.66 14.30
CA GLN A 401 -1.67 40.25 13.41
C GLN A 401 -1.31 41.69 12.99
N GLN A 402 -0.67 42.47 13.87
CA GLN A 402 -0.24 43.84 13.56
C GLN A 402 1.01 43.84 12.66
N GLU A 403 2.01 43.02 12.98
CA GLU A 403 3.21 42.82 12.14
C GLU A 403 2.84 42.43 10.69
N MET A 404 1.88 41.51 10.53
CA MET A 404 1.38 41.06 9.22
C MET A 404 0.66 42.15 8.40
N LYS A 405 0.07 43.16 9.06
CA LYS A 405 -0.55 44.32 8.37
C LYS A 405 0.52 45.31 7.93
N LEU A 406 1.37 45.73 8.87
CA LEU A 406 2.50 46.62 8.63
C LEU A 406 3.48 46.09 7.56
N GLY A 407 3.66 44.77 7.49
CA GLY A 407 4.44 44.13 6.44
C GLY A 407 3.80 44.26 5.04
N LYS A 408 2.49 44.02 4.93
CA LYS A 408 1.76 44.14 3.65
C LYS A 408 1.67 45.58 3.16
N GLU A 409 1.40 46.52 4.05
CA GLU A 409 1.39 47.96 3.76
C GLU A 409 2.75 48.41 3.20
N LYS A 410 3.87 47.95 3.78
CA LYS A 410 5.22 48.23 3.28
C LYS A 410 5.56 47.55 1.94
N SER A 411 5.01 46.37 1.65
CA SER A 411 5.16 45.74 0.33
C SER A 411 4.38 46.51 -0.73
N GLN A 412 3.12 46.86 -0.46
CA GLN A 412 2.26 47.59 -1.40
C GLN A 412 2.78 49.01 -1.67
N ALA A 413 3.33 49.68 -0.66
CA ALA A 413 4.01 50.96 -0.85
C ALA A 413 5.21 50.85 -1.81
N LYS A 414 6.01 49.77 -1.70
CA LYS A 414 7.15 49.54 -2.61
C LYS A 414 6.72 49.20 -4.03
N GLU A 415 5.66 48.40 -4.21
CA GLU A 415 5.09 48.11 -5.53
C GLU A 415 4.60 49.42 -6.18
N GLN A 416 3.93 50.29 -5.42
CA GLN A 416 3.49 51.61 -5.91
C GLN A 416 4.65 52.58 -6.18
N GLU A 417 5.72 52.58 -5.39
CA GLU A 417 6.94 53.37 -5.67
C GLU A 417 7.67 52.88 -6.93
N GLN A 418 7.58 51.59 -7.28
CA GLN A 418 8.17 51.05 -8.51
C GLN A 418 7.30 51.34 -9.74
N ASP A 419 5.98 51.20 -9.65
CA ASP A 419 5.04 51.53 -10.75
C ASP A 419 5.00 53.04 -11.06
N LEU A 420 5.37 53.90 -10.10
CA LEU A 420 5.51 55.36 -10.29
C LEU A 420 6.91 55.80 -10.80
N ALA A 421 7.82 54.85 -11.02
CA ALA A 421 9.20 55.10 -11.46
C ALA A 421 9.48 54.66 -12.93
N VAL A 422 8.42 54.45 -13.72
CA VAL A 422 8.42 53.99 -15.12
C VAL A 422 7.67 54.98 -16.01
#